data_AF-A0A938LX69-F1
#
_entry.id   AF-A0A938LX69-F1
#
_cell.length_a   1.000
_cell.length_b   1.000
_cell.length_c   1.000
_cell.angle_alpha   90.00
_cell.angle_beta   90.00
_cell.angle_gamma   90.00
#
_symmetry.space_group_name_H-M   'P 1'
#
loop_
_entity.id
_entity.type
_entity.pdbx_description
1 polymer ?
#
loop_
_entity_poly.entity_id
_entity_poly.type
_entity_poly.pdbx_seq_one_letter_code
_entity_poly.pdbx_strand_id
1 'polypeptide(L)'
;MKRREALLLVGAILMAGTAAFCVGRTTTARRQGPAAGAQTEWLADVPEAVTAEQRFAEQAGRLADALRQEQAALAAMLPDIHVTGEQVLSQVDNVTQAHALLARAVGGHLVRLRHTLPEPQGQRLMLSCAESVQGSMQRRYRWRGGAQDPGEGFPGGRGGGPGRGEGGRGAGFRQQYRGGRSNTTSGLALRLRLTDEQVTWSRQQDPDFEDQCARLKDRLHEAHADLAAGFRNAGITEEEFTAKVEGLLQAHDALEKRVARHIVLLRPHLSPEQRSLLSLLSCSNADGRAARIDPLSGGDIVSSLACGRMLADLL
;
A
#
# COMPACT_ATOMS: atom_id res chain seq x y z
N MET A 1 -10.64 -18.42 17.63
CA MET A 1 -10.92 -17.78 16.32
C MET A 1 -10.04 -16.54 16.12
N LYS A 2 -8.71 -16.68 15.95
CA LYS A 2 -7.73 -15.55 16.01
C LYS A 2 -6.73 -15.48 14.83
N ARG A 3 -7.16 -15.63 13.57
CA ARG A 3 -6.23 -15.59 12.41
C ARG A 3 -6.75 -14.89 11.14
N ARG A 4 -7.72 -13.96 11.22
CA ARG A 4 -8.32 -13.34 10.01
C ARG A 4 -8.03 -11.85 9.78
N GLU A 5 -7.19 -11.20 10.59
CA GLU A 5 -7.01 -9.74 10.51
C GLU A 5 -5.66 -9.28 9.92
N ALA A 6 -4.88 -10.18 9.32
CA ALA A 6 -3.48 -9.90 8.99
C ALA A 6 -3.19 -9.25 7.62
N LEU A 7 -4.18 -8.84 6.81
CA LEU A 7 -3.96 -8.72 5.35
C LEU A 7 -4.49 -7.47 4.65
N LEU A 8 -4.45 -6.33 5.33
CA LEU A 8 -4.76 -5.06 4.68
C LEU A 8 -3.69 -4.05 5.08
N LEU A 9 -2.61 -4.02 4.31
CA LEU A 9 -1.46 -3.12 4.41
C LEU A 9 -0.74 -3.18 3.06
N VAL A 10 -0.63 -2.07 2.30
CA VAL A 10 0.59 -1.75 1.52
C VAL A 10 0.60 -0.46 0.66
N GLY A 11 -0.48 0.06 0.07
CA GLY A 11 -0.36 1.18 -0.90
C GLY A 11 0.32 2.45 -0.34
N ALA A 12 -0.16 2.93 0.81
CA ALA A 12 0.49 4.02 1.54
C ALA A 12 1.80 3.63 2.24
N ILE A 13 2.14 2.34 2.40
CA ILE A 13 3.39 1.92 3.07
C ILE A 13 4.62 2.26 2.24
N LEU A 14 4.46 2.63 0.99
CA LEU A 14 5.58 2.92 0.13
C LEU A 14 6.11 4.35 0.31
N MET A 15 5.20 5.31 0.43
CA MET A 15 5.52 6.73 0.68
C MET A 15 5.37 7.09 2.15
N ALA A 16 4.37 6.53 2.84
CA ALA A 16 4.30 6.59 4.30
C ALA A 16 5.24 5.59 4.96
N GLY A 17 5.87 4.63 4.28
CA GLY A 17 6.94 3.82 4.86
C GLY A 17 8.34 4.35 4.56
N THR A 18 8.56 5.13 3.51
CA THR A 18 9.76 5.98 3.40
C THR A 18 9.63 7.20 4.31
N ALA A 19 8.47 7.87 4.32
CA ALA A 19 8.17 8.91 5.30
C ALA A 19 8.03 8.36 6.71
N ALA A 20 7.55 7.13 7.00
CA ALA A 20 7.64 6.51 8.33
C ALA A 20 9.00 5.87 8.61
N PHE A 21 9.84 5.62 7.62
CA PHE A 21 11.23 5.28 7.88
C PHE A 21 11.99 6.55 8.30
N CYS A 22 11.76 7.68 7.62
CA CYS A 22 12.24 9.01 7.99
C CYS A 22 11.61 9.54 9.31
N VAL A 23 10.29 9.48 9.43
CA VAL A 23 9.49 9.95 10.58
C VAL A 23 9.50 8.94 11.73
N GLY A 24 9.47 7.64 11.47
CA GLY A 24 9.58 6.59 12.51
C GLY A 24 10.98 6.49 13.09
N ARG A 25 12.03 6.83 12.31
CA ARG A 25 13.39 7.10 12.83
C ARG A 25 13.56 8.50 13.43
N THR A 26 12.52 9.31 13.57
CA THR A 26 12.59 10.58 14.32
C THR A 26 11.58 10.66 15.47
N THR A 27 10.47 9.91 15.39
CA THR A 27 9.38 9.93 16.39
C THR A 27 9.46 8.83 17.44
N THR A 28 10.04 7.65 17.13
CA THR A 28 10.36 6.65 18.17
C THR A 28 11.37 7.20 19.18
N ALA A 29 12.25 8.12 18.77
CA ALA A 29 13.19 8.85 19.62
C ALA A 29 12.53 9.85 20.58
N ARG A 30 11.45 10.56 20.16
CA ARG A 30 10.81 11.60 21.00
C ARG A 30 10.10 11.02 22.25
N ARG A 31 9.82 9.71 22.26
CA ARG A 31 9.21 9.00 23.41
C ARG A 31 10.20 8.15 24.22
N GLN A 32 11.42 7.92 23.75
CA GLN A 32 12.46 7.15 24.46
C GLN A 32 13.45 8.07 25.21
N GLY A 33 12.98 9.10 25.91
CA GLY A 33 13.79 9.89 26.84
C GLY A 33 15.05 10.55 26.25
N PRO A 34 15.88 11.21 27.09
CA PRO A 34 17.05 11.97 26.66
C PRO A 34 18.22 11.15 26.06
N ALA A 35 18.06 9.84 25.84
CA ALA A 35 19.03 9.00 25.13
C ALA A 35 18.82 9.00 23.59
N ALA A 36 18.05 9.95 23.06
CA ALA A 36 17.62 10.11 21.67
C ALA A 36 18.71 10.53 20.65
N GLY A 37 20.00 10.37 20.97
CA GLY A 37 21.12 10.81 20.11
C GLY A 37 21.45 9.89 18.92
N ALA A 38 20.97 8.65 18.92
CA ALA A 38 21.45 7.61 17.98
C ALA A 38 20.83 7.66 16.57
N GLN A 39 19.77 8.44 16.33
CA GLN A 39 19.02 8.35 15.06
C GLN A 39 19.50 9.33 13.97
N THR A 40 20.13 10.45 14.34
CA THR A 40 20.92 11.27 13.41
C THR A 40 22.33 10.72 13.20
N GLU A 41 22.72 9.61 13.84
CA GLU A 41 24.10 9.11 13.76
C GLU A 41 24.55 8.81 12.31
N TRP A 42 23.63 8.34 11.46
CA TRP A 42 23.93 8.13 10.03
C TRP A 42 23.97 9.41 9.19
N LEU A 43 23.45 10.52 9.73
CA LEU A 43 23.48 11.88 9.15
C LEU A 43 24.43 12.82 9.92
N ALA A 44 25.11 12.34 10.96
CA ALA A 44 25.76 13.20 11.95
C ALA A 44 26.89 14.01 11.33
N ASP A 45 27.50 13.47 10.29
CA ASP A 45 28.59 14.09 9.55
C ASP A 45 28.11 15.07 8.47
N VAL A 46 26.78 15.26 8.30
CA VAL A 46 26.18 16.05 7.22
C VAL A 46 25.09 17.00 7.78
N PRO A 47 25.46 18.13 8.40
CA PRO A 47 24.51 19.04 9.06
C PRO A 47 23.45 19.62 8.12
N GLU A 48 23.81 19.78 6.83
CA GLU A 48 22.87 20.20 5.79
C GLU A 48 21.74 19.19 5.57
N ALA A 49 22.05 17.89 5.59
CA ALA A 49 21.07 16.83 5.44
C ALA A 49 20.12 16.76 6.65
N VAL A 50 20.63 16.99 7.86
CA VAL A 50 19.81 17.08 9.08
C VAL A 50 18.80 18.22 8.98
N THR A 51 19.25 19.40 8.54
CA THR A 51 18.38 20.57 8.36
C THR A 51 17.34 20.33 7.26
N ALA A 52 17.73 19.69 6.15
CA ALA A 52 16.81 19.32 5.07
C ALA A 52 15.73 18.34 5.55
N GLU A 53 16.12 17.33 6.35
CA GLU A 53 15.21 16.33 6.91
C GLU A 53 14.16 16.98 7.84
N GLN A 54 14.57 17.91 8.71
CA GLN A 54 13.64 18.62 9.60
C GLN A 54 12.59 19.41 8.82
N ARG A 55 13.01 20.20 7.84
CA ARG A 55 12.09 20.96 6.97
C ARG A 55 11.15 20.04 6.20
N PHE A 56 11.67 18.94 5.68
CA PHE A 56 10.88 17.94 5.00
C PHE A 56 9.84 17.30 5.93
N ALA A 57 10.21 16.94 7.16
CA ALA A 57 9.28 16.35 8.13
C ALA A 57 8.09 17.28 8.43
N GLU A 58 8.34 18.59 8.61
CA GLU A 58 7.28 19.59 8.78
C GLU A 58 6.39 19.72 7.54
N GLN A 59 6.98 19.73 6.35
CA GLN A 59 6.24 19.79 5.09
C GLN A 59 5.39 18.52 4.87
N ALA A 60 5.97 17.35 5.06
CA ALA A 60 5.31 16.05 4.92
C ALA A 60 4.15 15.91 5.92
N GLY A 61 4.33 16.39 7.16
CA GLY A 61 3.26 16.44 8.15
C GLY A 61 2.05 17.25 7.66
N ARG A 62 2.27 18.48 7.17
CA ARG A 62 1.19 19.32 6.61
C ARG A 62 0.49 18.67 5.42
N LEU A 63 1.25 18.07 4.49
CA LEU A 63 0.69 17.39 3.33
C LEU A 63 -0.10 16.13 3.71
N ALA A 64 0.37 15.37 4.70
CA ALA A 64 -0.35 14.22 5.24
C ALA A 64 -1.65 14.63 5.93
N ASP A 65 -1.65 15.76 6.65
CA ASP A 65 -2.86 16.31 7.28
C ASP A 65 -3.91 16.70 6.23
N ALA A 66 -3.48 17.40 5.17
CA ALA A 66 -4.35 17.75 4.05
C ALA A 66 -4.94 16.49 3.39
N LEU A 67 -4.09 15.49 3.10
CA LEU A 67 -4.55 14.21 2.55
C LEU A 67 -5.59 13.52 3.45
N ARG A 68 -5.38 13.52 4.77
CA ARG A 68 -6.34 12.94 5.74
C ARG A 68 -7.67 13.70 5.74
N GLN A 69 -7.65 15.03 5.61
CA GLN A 69 -8.86 15.84 5.51
C GLN A 69 -9.66 15.49 4.26
N GLU A 70 -9.01 15.39 3.10
CA GLU A 70 -9.68 15.03 1.84
C GLU A 70 -10.27 13.61 1.90
N GLN A 71 -9.58 12.66 2.55
CA GLN A 71 -10.09 11.31 2.75
C GLN A 71 -11.29 11.25 3.68
N ALA A 72 -11.25 12.01 4.78
CA ALA A 72 -12.37 12.10 5.70
C ALA A 72 -13.60 12.71 5.02
N ALA A 73 -13.39 13.74 4.18
CA ALA A 73 -14.44 14.33 3.36
C ALA A 73 -15.04 13.31 2.38
N LEU A 74 -14.21 12.53 1.65
CA LEU A 74 -14.74 11.46 0.78
C LEU A 74 -15.54 10.44 1.58
N ALA A 75 -14.99 9.97 2.70
CA ALA A 75 -15.65 8.94 3.49
C ALA A 75 -17.00 9.40 4.07
N ALA A 76 -17.14 10.69 4.40
CA ALA A 76 -18.39 11.31 4.82
C ALA A 76 -19.41 11.42 3.67
N MET A 77 -18.94 11.59 2.43
CA MET A 77 -19.81 11.62 1.24
C MET A 77 -20.39 10.24 0.91
N LEU A 78 -19.60 9.16 0.99
CA LEU A 78 -20.01 7.82 0.56
C LEU A 78 -21.35 7.30 1.14
N PRO A 79 -21.71 7.52 2.42
CA PRO A 79 -22.99 7.07 2.96
C PRO A 79 -24.21 7.89 2.50
N ASP A 80 -24.04 9.17 2.15
CA ASP A 80 -25.15 10.11 1.92
C ASP A 80 -25.71 10.08 0.50
N ILE A 81 -26.86 9.44 0.28
CA ILE A 81 -27.47 9.30 -1.06
C ILE A 81 -27.78 10.62 -1.78
N HIS A 82 -27.82 11.75 -1.07
CA HIS A 82 -28.06 13.06 -1.67
C HIS A 82 -26.81 13.66 -2.33
N VAL A 83 -25.61 13.19 -1.98
CA VAL A 83 -24.38 13.58 -2.68
C VAL A 83 -24.35 12.92 -4.06
N THR A 84 -24.15 13.70 -5.11
CA THR A 84 -24.17 13.19 -6.48
C THR A 84 -22.92 12.36 -6.81
N GLY A 85 -23.01 11.53 -7.85
CA GLY A 85 -21.84 10.79 -8.35
C GLY A 85 -20.70 11.71 -8.78
N GLU A 86 -21.02 12.85 -9.40
CA GLU A 86 -20.04 13.86 -9.81
C GLU A 86 -19.30 14.48 -8.62
N GLN A 87 -20.02 14.77 -7.52
CA GLN A 87 -19.41 15.27 -6.28
C GLN A 87 -18.45 14.24 -5.68
N VAL A 88 -18.83 12.96 -5.64
CA VAL A 88 -17.95 11.88 -5.17
C VAL A 88 -16.70 11.76 -6.05
N LEU A 89 -16.84 11.79 -7.38
CA LEU A 89 -15.70 11.72 -8.30
C LEU A 89 -14.78 12.94 -8.18
N SER A 90 -15.33 14.14 -8.06
CA SER A 90 -14.54 15.35 -7.80
C SER A 90 -13.77 15.26 -6.50
N GLN A 91 -14.37 14.70 -5.45
CA GLN A 91 -13.66 14.50 -4.18
C GLN A 91 -12.57 13.44 -4.27
N VAL A 92 -12.76 12.40 -5.10
CA VAL A 92 -11.67 11.44 -5.42
C VAL A 92 -10.51 12.15 -6.12
N ASP A 93 -10.78 13.07 -7.04
CA ASP A 93 -9.72 13.87 -7.70
C ASP A 93 -8.94 14.73 -6.69
N ASN A 94 -9.63 15.34 -5.72
CA ASN A 94 -8.97 16.11 -4.65
C ASN A 94 -8.04 15.22 -3.82
N VAL A 95 -8.46 13.99 -3.49
CA VAL A 95 -7.63 13.05 -2.74
C VAL A 95 -6.44 12.57 -3.57
N THR A 96 -6.63 12.22 -4.85
CA THR A 96 -5.51 11.77 -5.71
C THR A 96 -4.50 12.90 -5.90
N GLN A 97 -4.96 14.15 -6.00
CA GLN A 97 -4.09 15.33 -6.04
C GLN A 97 -3.32 15.52 -4.73
N ALA A 98 -3.97 15.47 -3.56
CA ALA A 98 -3.31 15.59 -2.26
C ALA A 98 -2.26 14.48 -2.07
N HIS A 99 -2.59 13.25 -2.48
CA HIS A 99 -1.65 12.12 -2.47
C HIS A 99 -0.45 12.36 -3.40
N ALA A 100 -0.69 12.85 -4.63
CA ALA A 100 0.37 13.18 -5.58
C ALA A 100 1.31 14.27 -5.06
N LEU A 101 0.79 15.30 -4.37
CA LEU A 101 1.61 16.34 -3.75
C LEU A 101 2.54 15.78 -2.66
N LEU A 102 2.01 14.94 -1.76
CA LEU A 102 2.82 14.27 -0.75
C LEU A 102 3.90 13.38 -1.39
N ALA A 103 3.52 12.62 -2.41
CA ALA A 103 4.43 11.72 -3.08
C ALA A 103 5.57 12.43 -3.81
N ARG A 104 5.27 13.52 -4.52
CA ARG A 104 6.27 14.38 -5.16
C ARG A 104 7.23 14.99 -4.14
N ALA A 105 6.71 15.45 -3.00
CA ALA A 105 7.54 16.01 -1.94
C ALA A 105 8.54 14.99 -1.39
N VAL A 106 8.09 13.74 -1.15
CA VAL A 106 8.97 12.64 -0.72
C VAL A 106 10.00 12.31 -1.81
N GLY A 107 9.56 12.18 -3.07
CA GLY A 107 10.44 11.89 -4.20
C GLY A 107 11.55 12.94 -4.36
N GLY A 108 11.18 14.23 -4.37
CA GLY A 108 12.13 15.34 -4.45
C GLY A 108 13.07 15.41 -3.24
N HIS A 109 12.59 15.05 -2.04
CA HIS A 109 13.44 14.97 -0.85
C HIS A 109 14.47 13.85 -0.94
N LEU A 110 14.08 12.67 -1.44
CA LEU A 110 15.01 11.55 -1.65
C LEU A 110 16.11 11.89 -2.66
N VAL A 111 15.75 12.58 -3.75
CA VAL A 111 16.73 13.08 -4.72
C VAL A 111 17.70 14.06 -4.06
N ARG A 112 17.17 15.04 -3.31
CA ARG A 112 18.00 16.01 -2.59
C ARG A 112 18.97 15.34 -1.62
N LEU A 113 18.47 14.41 -0.79
CA LEU A 113 19.30 13.65 0.15
C LEU A 113 20.39 12.85 -0.58
N ARG A 114 20.06 12.20 -1.70
CA ARG A 114 21.07 11.47 -2.48
C ARG A 114 22.23 12.37 -2.94
N HIS A 115 21.97 13.64 -3.26
CA HIS A 115 23.01 14.59 -3.67
C HIS A 115 23.77 15.20 -2.50
N THR A 116 23.12 15.38 -1.34
CA THR A 116 23.76 15.97 -0.15
C THR A 116 24.59 14.96 0.64
N LEU A 117 24.22 13.67 0.59
CA LEU A 117 24.91 12.63 1.33
C LEU A 117 26.19 12.16 0.63
N PRO A 118 27.21 11.74 1.39
CA PRO A 118 28.32 10.95 0.86
C PRO A 118 27.80 9.78 0.03
N GLU A 119 28.43 9.54 -1.13
CA GLU A 119 28.02 8.50 -2.08
C GLU A 119 27.66 7.14 -1.44
N PRO A 120 28.47 6.54 -0.54
CA PRO A 120 28.10 5.26 0.08
C PRO A 120 26.86 5.36 0.98
N GLN A 121 26.59 6.50 1.61
CA GLN A 121 25.40 6.71 2.43
C GLN A 121 24.15 6.92 1.54
N GLY A 122 24.30 7.71 0.46
CA GLY A 122 23.26 7.88 -0.55
C GLY A 122 22.85 6.54 -1.19
N GLN A 123 23.82 5.71 -1.57
CA GLN A 123 23.54 4.37 -2.13
C GLN A 123 22.79 3.47 -1.14
N ARG A 124 23.18 3.45 0.15
CA ARG A 124 22.47 2.68 1.19
C ARG A 124 21.04 3.16 1.39
N LEU A 125 20.81 4.48 1.40
CA LEU A 125 19.47 5.07 1.47
C LEU A 125 18.59 4.58 0.32
N MET A 126 19.11 4.67 -0.91
CA MET A 126 18.36 4.27 -2.10
C MET A 126 18.08 2.75 -2.13
N LEU A 127 19.05 1.92 -1.72
CA LEU A 127 18.84 0.46 -1.61
C LEU A 127 17.75 0.12 -0.58
N SER A 128 17.77 0.76 0.60
CA SER A 128 16.72 0.61 1.62
C SER A 128 15.34 1.00 1.07
N CYS A 129 15.26 2.08 0.28
CA CYS A 129 14.03 2.48 -0.40
C CYS A 129 13.57 1.40 -1.39
N ALA A 130 14.47 0.84 -2.21
CA ALA A 130 14.16 -0.23 -3.15
C ALA A 130 13.61 -1.48 -2.44
N GLU A 131 14.25 -1.90 -1.34
CA GLU A 131 13.81 -3.05 -0.54
C GLU A 131 12.46 -2.80 0.12
N SER A 132 12.20 -1.57 0.58
CA SER A 132 10.91 -1.19 1.12
C SER A 132 9.81 -1.26 0.05
N VAL A 133 10.08 -0.70 -1.15
CA VAL A 133 9.18 -0.79 -2.32
C VAL A 133 8.86 -2.24 -2.61
N GLN A 134 9.89 -3.08 -2.78
CA GLN A 134 9.70 -4.49 -3.15
C GLN A 134 9.05 -5.32 -2.06
N GLY A 135 9.45 -5.15 -0.80
CA GLY A 135 8.84 -5.86 0.32
C GLY A 135 7.36 -5.53 0.44
N SER A 136 6.98 -4.29 0.12
CA SER A 136 5.58 -3.89 0.04
C SER A 136 4.86 -4.62 -1.11
N MET A 137 5.45 -4.63 -2.31
CA MET A 137 4.89 -5.37 -3.46
C MET A 137 4.70 -6.85 -3.14
N GLN A 138 5.72 -7.51 -2.60
CA GLN A 138 5.65 -8.93 -2.23
C GLN A 138 4.51 -9.20 -1.25
N ARG A 139 4.34 -8.38 -0.22
CA ARG A 139 3.22 -8.54 0.74
C ARG A 139 1.85 -8.37 0.08
N ARG A 140 1.72 -7.45 -0.88
CA ARG A 140 0.44 -7.16 -1.57
C ARG A 140 0.09 -8.20 -2.62
N TYR A 141 1.06 -8.62 -3.42
CA TYR A 141 0.83 -9.49 -4.57
C TYR A 141 0.94 -10.98 -4.25
N ARG A 142 1.40 -11.36 -3.05
CA ARG A 142 1.42 -12.76 -2.58
C ARG A 142 0.05 -13.45 -2.59
N TRP A 143 -1.05 -12.70 -2.70
CA TRP A 143 -2.41 -13.22 -2.75
C TRP A 143 -2.82 -13.77 -4.13
N ARG A 144 -2.10 -13.44 -5.21
CA ARG A 144 -2.51 -13.74 -6.59
C ARG A 144 -1.84 -14.99 -7.19
N GLY A 145 -1.75 -16.05 -6.40
CA GLY A 145 -1.41 -17.38 -6.90
C GLY A 145 -0.07 -17.88 -6.39
N GLY A 146 -0.12 -19.01 -5.69
CA GLY A 146 1.05 -19.79 -5.37
C GLY A 146 1.77 -20.23 -6.64
N ALA A 147 2.82 -19.50 -6.99
CA ALA A 147 4.03 -20.04 -7.54
C ALA A 147 5.17 -19.44 -6.70
N GLN A 148 5.34 -19.97 -5.48
CA GLN A 148 6.72 -20.18 -5.06
C GLN A 148 7.27 -21.12 -6.13
N ASP A 149 8.30 -20.70 -6.86
CA ASP A 149 9.02 -21.56 -7.79
C ASP A 149 9.17 -22.95 -7.16
N PRO A 150 8.55 -24.00 -7.71
CA PRO A 150 8.66 -25.34 -7.13
C PRO A 150 10.04 -25.98 -7.39
N GLY A 151 11.10 -25.21 -7.63
CA GLY A 151 12.24 -25.70 -8.39
C GLY A 151 13.57 -25.00 -8.16
N GLU A 152 13.93 -24.64 -6.93
CA GLU A 152 15.34 -24.67 -6.56
C GLU A 152 15.47 -25.52 -5.30
N GLY A 153 15.48 -26.83 -5.53
CA GLY A 153 15.87 -27.80 -4.52
C GLY A 153 17.26 -27.44 -4.04
N PHE A 154 17.33 -26.79 -2.88
CA PHE A 154 18.56 -26.67 -2.12
C PHE A 154 19.05 -28.09 -1.82
N PRO A 155 20.14 -28.56 -2.44
CA PRO A 155 20.66 -29.89 -2.20
C PRO A 155 21.58 -29.79 -0.98
N GLY A 156 21.01 -29.74 0.22
CA GLY A 156 21.84 -29.65 1.42
C GLY A 156 21.09 -29.72 2.74
N GLY A 157 21.20 -30.88 3.42
CA GLY A 157 20.85 -31.05 4.84
C GLY A 157 19.76 -32.09 5.06
N ARG A 158 20.04 -33.38 4.90
CA ARG A 158 20.75 -34.26 5.86
C ARG A 158 20.06 -34.29 7.24
N GLY A 159 18.93 -34.97 7.32
CA GLY A 159 18.25 -35.33 8.56
C GLY A 159 17.46 -36.62 8.35
N GLY A 160 18.16 -37.75 8.40
CA GLY A 160 17.57 -39.08 8.23
C GLY A 160 16.68 -39.45 9.41
N GLY A 161 15.42 -39.74 9.13
CA GLY A 161 14.52 -40.49 10.01
C GLY A 161 14.09 -41.77 9.28
N PRO A 162 14.36 -42.97 9.81
CA PRO A 162 13.99 -44.22 9.17
C PRO A 162 12.53 -44.55 9.49
N GLY A 163 11.61 -43.93 8.75
CA GLY A 163 10.19 -44.27 8.75
C GLY A 163 9.87 -45.23 7.61
N ARG A 164 10.00 -46.54 7.85
CA ARG A 164 9.51 -47.60 6.96
C ARG A 164 7.99 -47.50 6.82
N GLY A 165 7.54 -47.02 5.67
CA GLY A 165 6.16 -47.13 5.20
C GLY A 165 6.16 -47.76 3.82
N GLU A 166 6.27 -49.08 3.80
CA GLU A 166 6.28 -49.93 2.60
C GLU A 166 4.82 -50.22 2.20
N GLY A 167 4.43 -49.86 0.98
CA GLY A 167 3.15 -50.28 0.40
C GLY A 167 2.23 -49.12 0.01
N GLY A 168 2.47 -48.54 -1.18
CA GLY A 168 1.59 -47.53 -1.74
C GLY A 168 1.90 -47.21 -3.20
N ARG A 169 2.04 -48.23 -4.06
CA ARG A 169 2.02 -48.08 -5.52
C ARG A 169 0.60 -47.69 -5.96
N GLY A 170 0.26 -46.40 -5.78
CA GLY A 170 -0.95 -45.78 -6.28
C GLY A 170 -0.58 -44.74 -7.34
N ALA A 171 -0.88 -45.05 -8.59
CA ALA A 171 -0.59 -44.24 -9.75
C ALA A 171 -1.06 -42.78 -9.59
N GLY A 172 -0.15 -41.85 -9.90
CA GLY A 172 -0.45 -40.74 -10.80
C GLY A 172 -1.56 -39.78 -10.42
N PHE A 173 -1.83 -39.56 -9.13
CA PHE A 173 -2.56 -38.35 -8.75
C PHE A 173 -1.60 -37.18 -8.82
N ARG A 174 -1.51 -36.61 -10.03
CA ARG A 174 -1.24 -35.20 -10.23
C ARG A 174 -2.01 -34.50 -9.10
N GLN A 175 -1.29 -33.94 -8.13
CA GLN A 175 -1.79 -32.80 -7.37
C GLN A 175 -2.02 -31.73 -8.43
N GLN A 176 -3.16 -31.85 -9.13
CA GLN A 176 -3.83 -30.76 -9.78
C GLN A 176 -3.94 -29.77 -8.65
N TYR A 177 -3.01 -28.82 -8.65
CA TYR A 177 -3.07 -27.65 -7.82
C TYR A 177 -4.50 -27.18 -7.96
N ARG A 178 -5.29 -27.45 -6.91
CA ARG A 178 -6.57 -26.83 -6.68
C ARG A 178 -6.21 -25.40 -6.28
N GLY A 179 -5.57 -24.67 -7.21
CA GLY A 179 -5.65 -23.23 -7.37
C GLY A 179 -7.11 -22.99 -7.58
N GLY A 180 -7.82 -23.02 -6.46
CA GLY A 180 -9.24 -23.12 -6.38
C GLY A 180 -9.76 -21.95 -7.18
N ARG A 181 -10.48 -22.30 -8.25
CA ARG A 181 -11.48 -21.48 -8.91
C ARG A 181 -11.67 -20.19 -8.14
N SER A 182 -11.06 -19.15 -8.69
CA SER A 182 -11.63 -17.81 -8.74
C SER A 182 -13.13 -17.95 -9.00
N ASN A 183 -13.91 -18.24 -7.95
CA ASN A 183 -15.31 -17.89 -7.93
C ASN A 183 -15.26 -16.39 -7.72
N THR A 184 -15.39 -15.71 -8.84
CA THR A 184 -15.13 -14.32 -9.20
C THR A 184 -15.99 -13.32 -8.44
N THR A 185 -16.39 -13.59 -7.20
CA THR A 185 -16.91 -12.53 -6.36
C THR A 185 -15.74 -11.60 -6.04
N SER A 186 -15.68 -10.50 -6.78
CA SER A 186 -14.73 -9.41 -6.59
C SER A 186 -14.58 -9.13 -5.09
N GLY A 187 -13.35 -8.83 -4.62
CA GLY A 187 -13.09 -8.59 -3.20
C GLY A 187 -14.06 -7.56 -2.59
N LEU A 188 -14.50 -6.61 -3.42
CA LEU A 188 -15.49 -5.59 -3.10
C LEU A 188 -16.87 -6.20 -2.81
N ALA A 189 -17.35 -7.10 -3.67
CA ALA A 189 -18.64 -7.76 -3.48
C ALA A 189 -18.70 -8.54 -2.17
N LEU A 190 -17.62 -9.25 -1.83
CA LEU A 190 -17.52 -9.98 -0.56
C LEU A 190 -17.48 -9.04 0.65
N ARG A 191 -16.71 -7.95 0.57
CA ARG A 191 -16.55 -6.99 1.67
C ARG A 191 -17.83 -6.19 1.94
N LEU A 192 -18.53 -5.79 0.89
CA LEU A 192 -19.81 -5.10 0.99
C LEU A 192 -20.99 -6.05 1.21
N ARG A 193 -20.76 -7.37 1.17
CA ARG A 193 -21.82 -8.40 1.26
C ARG A 193 -22.93 -8.13 0.25
N LEU A 194 -22.55 -7.93 -1.01
CA LEU A 194 -23.50 -7.72 -2.09
C LEU A 194 -24.34 -8.98 -2.31
N THR A 195 -25.62 -8.80 -2.61
CA THR A 195 -26.51 -9.90 -3.02
C THR A 195 -26.17 -10.37 -4.43
N ASP A 196 -26.56 -11.60 -4.80
CA ASP A 196 -26.35 -12.12 -6.16
C ASP A 196 -27.03 -11.24 -7.22
N GLU A 197 -28.18 -10.64 -6.88
CA GLU A 197 -28.88 -9.67 -7.72
C GLU A 197 -28.05 -8.40 -7.93
N GLN A 198 -27.49 -7.82 -6.86
CA GLN A 198 -26.62 -6.63 -6.94
C GLN A 198 -25.35 -6.92 -7.75
N VAL A 199 -24.73 -8.09 -7.57
CA VAL A 199 -23.54 -8.51 -8.32
C VAL A 199 -23.86 -8.72 -9.80
N THR A 200 -24.99 -9.35 -10.11
CA THR A 200 -25.42 -9.56 -11.50
C THR A 200 -25.73 -8.22 -12.18
N TRP A 201 -26.46 -7.34 -11.48
CA TRP A 201 -26.77 -6.01 -11.96
C TRP A 201 -25.50 -5.19 -12.21
N SER A 202 -24.54 -5.19 -11.28
CA SER A 202 -23.30 -4.40 -11.45
C SER A 202 -22.45 -4.87 -12.61
N ARG A 203 -22.40 -6.18 -12.87
CA ARG A 203 -21.73 -6.75 -14.05
C ARG A 203 -22.42 -6.40 -15.36
N GLN A 204 -23.74 -6.27 -15.37
CA GLN A 204 -24.48 -5.83 -16.55
C GLN A 204 -24.22 -4.34 -16.86
N GLN A 205 -24.16 -3.51 -15.82
CA GLN A 205 -23.92 -2.08 -15.99
C GLN A 205 -22.45 -1.74 -16.27
N ASP A 206 -21.53 -2.55 -15.77
CA ASP A 206 -20.09 -2.33 -15.87
C ASP A 206 -19.32 -3.62 -16.18
N PRO A 207 -19.51 -4.21 -17.39
CA PRO A 207 -18.99 -5.53 -17.73
C PRO A 207 -17.47 -5.60 -17.78
N ASP A 208 -16.80 -4.49 -18.11
CA ASP A 208 -15.35 -4.44 -18.27
C ASP A 208 -14.60 -4.11 -16.97
N PHE A 209 -15.30 -3.98 -15.83
CA PHE A 209 -14.69 -3.53 -14.57
C PHE A 209 -13.54 -4.41 -14.11
N GLU A 210 -13.79 -5.71 -14.03
CA GLU A 210 -12.80 -6.66 -13.50
C GLU A 210 -11.55 -6.69 -14.39
N ASP A 211 -11.72 -6.70 -15.71
CA ASP A 211 -10.63 -6.71 -16.69
C ASP A 211 -9.84 -5.40 -16.70
N GLN A 212 -10.51 -4.25 -16.67
CA GLN A 212 -9.84 -2.95 -16.61
C GLN A 212 -9.07 -2.79 -15.29
N CYS A 213 -9.65 -3.20 -14.17
CA CYS A 213 -8.94 -3.18 -12.89
C CYS A 213 -7.77 -4.16 -12.84
N ALA A 214 -7.86 -5.32 -13.47
CA ALA A 214 -6.73 -6.24 -13.60
C ALA A 214 -5.57 -5.58 -14.36
N ARG A 215 -5.83 -5.01 -15.54
CA ARG A 215 -4.81 -4.31 -16.34
C ARG A 215 -4.20 -3.12 -15.60
N LEU A 216 -5.02 -2.34 -14.90
CA LEU A 216 -4.54 -1.19 -14.11
C LEU A 216 -3.68 -1.63 -12.92
N LYS A 217 -4.02 -2.76 -12.28
CA LYS A 217 -3.20 -3.36 -11.22
C LYS A 217 -1.86 -3.86 -11.77
N ASP A 218 -1.86 -4.49 -12.94
CA ASP A 218 -0.62 -4.94 -13.60
C ASP A 218 0.27 -3.74 -13.96
N ARG A 219 -0.30 -2.68 -14.53
CA ARG A 219 0.43 -1.42 -14.79
C ARG A 219 0.98 -0.78 -13.51
N LEU A 220 0.20 -0.80 -12.42
CA LEU A 220 0.65 -0.31 -11.13
C LEU A 220 1.82 -1.16 -10.58
N HIS A 221 1.77 -2.47 -10.79
CA HIS A 221 2.86 -3.38 -10.43
C HIS A 221 4.14 -3.07 -11.23
N GLU A 222 4.02 -2.90 -12.54
CA GLU A 222 5.13 -2.49 -13.41
C GLU A 222 5.73 -1.16 -12.95
N ALA A 223 4.91 -0.15 -12.67
CA ALA A 223 5.39 1.15 -12.20
C ALA A 223 6.14 1.06 -10.85
N HIS A 224 5.70 0.18 -9.93
CA HIS A 224 6.45 -0.07 -8.70
C HIS A 224 7.78 -0.78 -8.96
N ALA A 225 7.81 -1.77 -9.86
CA ALA A 225 9.03 -2.47 -10.24
C ALA A 225 10.03 -1.49 -10.88
N ASP A 226 9.55 -0.61 -11.76
CA ASP A 226 10.34 0.42 -12.43
C ASP A 226 10.93 1.43 -11.45
N LEU A 227 10.15 1.87 -10.45
CA LEU A 227 10.63 2.75 -9.39
C LEU A 227 11.67 2.05 -8.51
N ALA A 228 11.43 0.79 -8.12
CA ALA A 228 12.38 -0.02 -7.35
C ALA A 228 13.71 -0.23 -8.11
N ALA A 229 13.64 -0.45 -9.42
CA ALA A 229 14.81 -0.53 -10.29
C ALA A 229 15.53 0.83 -10.36
N GLY A 230 14.78 1.93 -10.43
CA GLY A 230 15.32 3.29 -10.38
C GLY A 230 16.13 3.56 -9.12
N PHE A 231 15.63 3.13 -7.95
CA PHE A 231 16.37 3.23 -6.68
C PHE A 231 17.71 2.46 -6.68
N ARG A 232 17.87 1.41 -7.47
CA ARG A 232 19.13 0.64 -7.54
C ARG A 232 20.11 1.16 -8.57
N ASN A 233 19.66 1.99 -9.50
CA ASN A 233 20.50 2.52 -10.56
C ASN A 233 21.28 3.74 -10.02
N ALA A 234 22.56 3.55 -9.72
CA ALA A 234 23.44 4.63 -9.26
C ALA A 234 23.59 5.77 -10.30
N GLY A 235 23.33 5.50 -11.58
CA GLY A 235 23.38 6.46 -12.68
C GLY A 235 22.04 7.12 -13.03
N ILE A 236 20.95 6.85 -12.30
CA ILE A 236 19.66 7.48 -12.60
C ILE A 236 19.72 9.00 -12.41
N THR A 237 19.24 9.77 -13.38
CA THR A 237 19.18 11.24 -13.25
C THR A 237 18.00 11.67 -12.37
N GLU A 238 18.00 12.93 -11.93
CA GLU A 238 16.87 13.50 -11.18
C GLU A 238 15.57 13.49 -12.01
N GLU A 239 15.67 13.81 -13.30
CA GLU A 239 14.55 13.82 -14.24
C GLU A 239 13.99 12.41 -14.45
N GLU A 240 14.86 11.42 -14.64
CA GLU A 240 14.45 10.02 -14.78
C GLU A 240 13.79 9.48 -13.52
N PHE A 241 14.33 9.80 -12.33
CA PHE A 241 13.74 9.39 -11.07
C PHE A 241 12.37 10.05 -10.85
N THR A 242 12.27 11.35 -11.12
CA THR A 242 11.01 12.11 -11.05
C THR A 242 9.98 11.53 -12.02
N ALA A 243 10.37 11.19 -13.25
CA ALA A 243 9.49 10.56 -14.23
C ALA A 243 8.96 9.21 -13.74
N LYS A 244 9.76 8.40 -13.04
CA LYS A 244 9.31 7.14 -12.44
C LYS A 244 8.30 7.37 -11.31
N VAL A 245 8.51 8.40 -10.48
CA VAL A 245 7.53 8.80 -9.45
C VAL A 245 6.20 9.23 -10.10
N GLU A 246 6.25 10.05 -11.15
CA GLU A 246 5.04 10.45 -11.89
C GLU A 246 4.33 9.27 -12.56
N GLY A 247 5.08 8.34 -13.15
CA GLY A 247 4.51 7.12 -13.74
C GLY A 247 3.76 6.28 -12.71
N LEU A 248 4.31 6.14 -11.50
CA LEU A 248 3.65 5.47 -10.39
C LEU A 248 2.36 6.21 -9.96
N LEU A 249 2.43 7.54 -9.85
CA LEU A 249 1.28 8.36 -9.48
C LEU A 249 0.13 8.27 -10.49
N GLN A 250 0.44 8.29 -11.79
CA GLN A 250 -0.55 8.11 -12.85
C GLN A 250 -1.20 6.73 -12.81
N ALA A 251 -0.43 5.66 -12.54
CA ALA A 251 -0.98 4.32 -12.41
C ALA A 251 -1.94 4.20 -11.20
N HIS A 252 -1.59 4.84 -10.07
CA HIS A 252 -2.46 4.95 -8.90
C HIS A 252 -3.75 5.71 -9.22
N ASP A 253 -3.65 6.93 -9.77
CA ASP A 253 -4.79 7.78 -10.11
C ASP A 253 -5.78 7.06 -11.06
N ALA A 254 -5.25 6.40 -12.09
CA ALA A 254 -6.07 5.64 -13.03
C ALA A 254 -6.84 4.50 -12.35
N LEU A 255 -6.18 3.75 -11.46
CA LEU A 255 -6.82 2.67 -10.70
C LEU A 255 -7.88 3.21 -9.73
N GLU A 256 -7.57 4.27 -8.97
CA GLU A 256 -8.49 4.87 -8.01
C GLU A 256 -9.74 5.43 -8.68
N LYS A 257 -9.58 6.21 -9.76
CA LYS A 257 -10.70 6.72 -10.56
C LYS A 257 -11.56 5.60 -11.11
N ARG A 258 -10.96 4.50 -11.56
CA ARG A 258 -11.71 3.38 -12.09
C ARG A 258 -12.60 2.72 -11.05
N VAL A 259 -12.06 2.51 -9.84
CA VAL A 259 -12.83 1.95 -8.73
C VAL A 259 -13.90 2.94 -8.24
N ALA A 260 -13.57 4.24 -8.16
CA ALA A 260 -14.52 5.28 -7.79
C ALA A 260 -15.75 5.31 -8.70
N ARG A 261 -15.55 5.26 -10.03
CA ARG A 261 -16.66 5.20 -11.01
C ARG A 261 -17.56 3.99 -10.76
N HIS A 262 -16.96 2.82 -10.51
CA HIS A 262 -17.72 1.61 -10.21
C HIS A 262 -18.52 1.73 -8.90
N ILE A 263 -17.92 2.32 -7.87
CA ILE A 263 -18.60 2.57 -6.59
C ILE A 263 -19.75 3.54 -6.73
N VAL A 264 -19.56 4.65 -7.46
CA VAL A 264 -20.61 5.64 -7.76
C VAL A 264 -21.78 4.98 -8.47
N LEU A 265 -21.52 4.08 -9.42
CA LEU A 265 -22.52 3.30 -10.13
C LEU A 265 -23.29 2.36 -9.18
N LEU A 266 -22.59 1.66 -8.27
CA LEU A 266 -23.20 0.74 -7.31
C LEU A 266 -24.06 1.44 -6.26
N ARG A 267 -23.66 2.64 -5.84
CA ARG A 267 -24.13 3.30 -4.62
C ARG A 267 -25.65 3.47 -4.49
N PRO A 268 -26.42 3.82 -5.54
CA PRO A 268 -27.89 3.92 -5.45
C PRO A 268 -28.57 2.58 -5.12
N HIS A 269 -27.90 1.46 -5.40
CA HIS A 269 -28.42 0.11 -5.18
C HIS A 269 -27.95 -0.51 -3.86
N LEU A 270 -27.10 0.19 -3.11
CA LEU A 270 -26.60 -0.29 -1.82
C LEU A 270 -27.56 0.05 -0.69
N SER A 271 -27.78 -0.91 0.21
CA SER A 271 -28.50 -0.67 1.46
C SER A 271 -27.80 0.40 2.32
N PRO A 272 -28.50 1.06 3.26
CA PRO A 272 -27.87 1.99 4.20
C PRO A 272 -26.70 1.37 4.98
N GLU A 273 -26.81 0.10 5.36
CA GLU A 273 -25.75 -0.65 6.05
C GLU A 273 -24.55 -0.89 5.13
N GLN A 274 -24.80 -1.29 3.87
CA GLN A 274 -23.73 -1.49 2.88
C GLN A 274 -23.00 -0.18 2.56
N ARG A 275 -23.72 0.93 2.47
CA ARG A 275 -23.14 2.28 2.32
C ARG A 275 -22.32 2.72 3.53
N SER A 276 -22.78 2.38 4.74
CA SER A 276 -22.01 2.61 5.96
C SER A 276 -20.74 1.75 5.99
N LEU A 277 -20.82 0.48 5.57
CA LEU A 277 -19.65 -0.39 5.40
C LEU A 277 -18.67 0.16 4.37
N LEU A 278 -19.15 0.75 3.28
CA LEU A 278 -18.30 1.38 2.27
C LEU A 278 -17.52 2.58 2.85
N SER A 279 -18.17 3.42 3.67
CA SER A 279 -17.51 4.48 4.42
C SER A 279 -16.48 3.91 5.39
N LEU A 280 -16.85 2.88 6.16
CA LEU A 280 -15.93 2.19 7.06
C LEU A 280 -14.74 1.58 6.33
N LEU A 281 -14.90 1.00 5.14
CA LEU A 281 -13.77 0.44 4.39
C LEU A 281 -12.83 1.55 3.88
N SER A 282 -13.36 2.75 3.67
CA SER A 282 -12.59 3.95 3.34
C SER A 282 -11.88 4.53 4.58
N CYS A 283 -12.49 4.41 5.77
CA CYS A 283 -11.97 4.91 7.05
C CYS A 283 -11.12 3.91 7.87
N SER A 284 -11.32 2.60 7.70
CA SER A 284 -10.90 1.50 8.60
C SER A 284 -9.38 1.40 8.81
N ASN A 285 -8.61 2.25 8.14
CA ASN A 285 -7.18 2.34 8.33
C ASN A 285 -6.80 3.35 9.42
N ALA A 286 -7.68 4.31 9.77
CA ALA A 286 -7.42 5.37 10.75
C ALA A 286 -7.34 4.89 12.21
N ASP A 287 -8.20 3.94 12.60
CA ASP A 287 -8.46 3.68 14.02
C ASP A 287 -7.96 2.31 14.54
N GLY A 288 -7.44 1.45 13.68
CA GLY A 288 -7.18 0.03 13.97
C GLY A 288 -6.09 -0.30 15.00
N ARG A 289 -5.47 0.69 15.66
CA ARG A 289 -4.45 0.45 16.69
C ARG A 289 -4.57 1.29 17.96
N ALA A 290 -5.55 2.19 18.09
CA ALA A 290 -5.65 3.04 19.28
C ALA A 290 -6.35 2.37 20.48
N ALA A 291 -7.14 1.30 20.30
CA ALA A 291 -8.01 0.76 21.35
C ALA A 291 -7.43 -0.38 22.21
N ARG A 292 -6.19 -0.83 21.96
CA ARG A 292 -5.45 -1.76 22.84
C ARG A 292 -3.96 -1.45 22.82
N ILE A 293 -3.60 -0.28 23.33
CA ILE A 293 -2.22 0.04 23.66
C ILE A 293 -2.15 0.04 25.17
N ASP A 294 -1.58 -1.02 25.73
CA ASP A 294 -0.97 -0.94 27.06
C ASP A 294 -0.08 0.31 27.08
N PRO A 295 -0.23 1.23 28.04
CA PRO A 295 0.57 2.45 28.12
C PRO A 295 2.09 2.19 28.29
N LEU A 296 2.50 0.92 28.34
CA LEU A 296 3.88 0.44 28.45
C LEU A 296 4.43 -0.22 27.18
N SER A 297 3.63 -0.42 26.12
CA SER A 297 4.11 -0.99 24.84
C SER A 297 4.22 0.10 23.78
N GLY A 298 5.35 0.83 23.82
CA GLY A 298 5.64 2.00 23.00
C GLY A 298 5.98 1.73 21.53
N GLY A 299 5.13 0.99 20.81
CA GLY A 299 5.43 0.53 19.44
C GLY A 299 4.75 1.25 18.28
N ASP A 300 3.55 1.85 18.42
CA ASP A 300 2.61 1.82 17.27
C ASP A 300 1.90 3.13 16.88
N ILE A 301 2.52 4.30 17.08
CA ILE A 301 1.95 5.57 16.55
C ILE A 301 2.26 5.77 15.06
N VAL A 302 3.37 5.23 14.60
CA VAL A 302 3.82 5.38 13.20
C VAL A 302 2.96 4.56 12.22
N SER A 303 2.21 3.57 12.74
CA SER A 303 1.18 2.86 11.96
C SER A 303 -0.06 3.70 11.67
N SER A 304 -0.31 4.78 12.43
CA SER A 304 -1.50 5.64 12.30
C SER A 304 -1.37 6.68 11.17
N LEU A 305 -0.15 7.02 10.76
CA LEU A 305 0.10 7.95 9.64
C LEU A 305 0.10 7.25 8.26
N ALA A 306 -0.04 5.92 8.22
CA ALA A 306 -0.14 5.11 7.01
C ALA A 306 -1.58 5.02 6.45
N CYS A 307 -2.41 6.03 6.74
CA CYS A 307 -3.81 6.09 6.34
C CYS A 307 -3.92 6.80 5.00
N GLY A 308 -3.72 6.03 3.94
CA GLY A 308 -3.98 6.48 2.58
C GLY A 308 -4.47 5.33 1.74
N ARG A 309 -5.72 4.92 1.99
CA ARG A 309 -6.39 3.88 1.21
C ARG A 309 -7.85 4.24 1.14
N MET A 310 -8.35 4.47 -0.06
CA MET A 310 -9.77 4.71 -0.22
C MET A 310 -10.44 3.57 -0.97
N LEU A 311 -10.03 3.27 -2.21
CA LEU A 311 -10.89 2.45 -3.07
C LEU A 311 -10.19 1.26 -3.74
N ALA A 312 -8.97 1.42 -4.25
CA ALA A 312 -8.27 0.37 -5.01
C ALA A 312 -8.03 -0.95 -4.25
N ASP A 313 -7.89 -0.88 -2.93
CA ASP A 313 -7.68 -2.04 -2.06
C ASP A 313 -8.97 -2.79 -1.72
N LEU A 314 -10.14 -2.28 -2.14
CA LEU A 314 -11.39 -3.01 -2.06
C LEU A 314 -11.43 -4.21 -3.01
N LEU A 315 -10.62 -4.19 -4.07
CA LEU A 315 -10.52 -5.23 -5.09
C LEU A 315 -9.42 -6.24 -4.81
#